data_AF-A0A1H8GSQ5-F1
#
_entry.id   AF-A0A1H8GSQ5-F1
#
_cell.length_a   1.000
_cell.length_b   1.000
_cell.length_c   1.000
_cell.angle_alpha   90.00
_cell.angle_beta   90.00
_cell.angle_gamma   90.00
#
_symmetry.space_group_name_H-M   'P 1'
#
loop_
_entity.id
_entity.type
_entity.pdbx_description
1 polymer ?
#
loop_
_entity_poly.entity_id
_entity_poly.type
_entity_poly.pdbx_seq_one_letter_code
_entity_poly.pdbx_strand_id
1 'polypeptide(L)'
;MISLNILPTTLTTLAFFRLCSIVTGTIAGIFFLHPAGLYAGELHQHIEVKIVDQRVQASFCQPEKGCSLVRPETLGLPAAQMPIDKLTGIPIYVSEFIIFPDRTAIDSPGFEGLEGDMTPGDRVRYLAGGHLSYWSTDKRQWTLAPNNIQVRLAGGLDLAPDQDCGQVFCIPETVEGFTLFNRHGIEGASSLIVGEIRSDGSLHTHLDWIIETADGNSAAPAGAYMVELRLITESFPEPSDILWIMFNNGLALEDFQQAVAGRVLQSNTDTALADRLFTWAESNHPALFPHASTSFVASGYYARCYQNGVCVAVKDNHVFAVGGEFGTSIIQLGEFDVLTAQAGF
;
A
#
# COMPACT_ATOMS: atom_id res chain seq x y z
N MET A 1 -24.50 -46.76 62.87
CA MET A 1 -25.82 -46.77 63.51
C MET A 1 -26.83 -46.45 62.41
N ILE A 2 -27.61 -47.46 61.96
CA ILE A 2 -28.92 -47.41 61.26
C ILE A 2 -28.97 -46.53 59.97
N SER A 3 -28.84 -47.04 58.74
CA SER A 3 -29.76 -47.86 57.91
C SER A 3 -31.19 -47.31 57.79
N LEU A 4 -31.61 -46.82 56.60
CA LEU A 4 -32.66 -47.49 55.78
C LEU A 4 -32.97 -46.73 54.47
N ASN A 5 -33.19 -47.54 53.44
CA ASN A 5 -33.79 -47.26 52.13
C ASN A 5 -35.21 -46.67 52.20
N ILE A 6 -35.74 -46.20 51.05
CA ILE A 6 -37.00 -46.68 50.40
C ILE A 6 -37.29 -45.82 49.13
N LEU A 7 -37.30 -46.47 47.96
CA LEU A 7 -38.10 -46.14 46.74
C LEU A 7 -39.58 -46.53 47.02
N PRO A 8 -40.66 -46.03 46.36
CA PRO A 8 -40.89 -46.33 44.92
C PRO A 8 -41.92 -45.47 44.10
N THR A 9 -42.04 -45.84 42.80
CA THR A 9 -43.26 -46.00 41.95
C THR A 9 -44.10 -44.84 41.37
N THR A 10 -43.97 -44.67 40.05
CA THR A 10 -44.95 -44.81 38.92
C THR A 10 -46.34 -44.14 38.84
N LEU A 11 -46.68 -43.82 37.57
CA LEU A 11 -47.97 -43.86 36.83
C LEU A 11 -48.90 -42.64 36.90
N THR A 12 -49.11 -41.97 35.76
CA THR A 12 -50.34 -42.10 34.94
C THR A 12 -50.36 -41.13 33.73
N THR A 13 -50.82 -41.66 32.61
CA THR A 13 -51.15 -40.98 31.35
C THR A 13 -52.59 -40.49 31.38
N LEU A 14 -52.89 -39.28 30.89
CA LEU A 14 -54.22 -38.93 30.36
C LEU A 14 -54.14 -37.71 29.44
N ALA A 15 -54.48 -37.95 28.17
CA ALA A 15 -54.80 -36.94 27.17
C ALA A 15 -56.26 -36.48 27.35
N PHE A 16 -56.60 -35.23 26.99
CA PHE A 16 -57.60 -34.92 25.96
C PHE A 16 -57.77 -33.40 25.73
N PHE A 17 -57.86 -33.08 24.44
CA PHE A 17 -58.15 -31.83 23.72
C PHE A 17 -59.04 -30.76 24.37
N ARG A 18 -58.68 -29.49 24.11
CA ARG A 18 -59.63 -28.48 23.60
C ARG A 18 -58.94 -27.51 22.63
N LEU A 19 -59.43 -27.52 21.39
CA LEU A 19 -59.12 -26.60 20.31
C LEU A 19 -59.77 -25.23 20.60
N CYS A 20 -59.01 -24.15 20.48
CA CYS A 20 -59.56 -22.80 20.30
C CYS A 20 -58.71 -22.10 19.23
N SER A 21 -59.34 -21.78 18.10
CA SER A 21 -58.72 -21.13 16.94
C SER A 21 -58.26 -19.72 17.27
N ILE A 22 -56.97 -19.43 17.08
CA ILE A 22 -56.44 -18.06 16.96
C ILE A 22 -55.96 -17.90 15.53
N VAL A 23 -56.54 -16.91 14.86
CA VAL A 23 -56.12 -16.43 13.53
C VAL A 23 -54.78 -15.74 13.68
N THR A 24 -53.70 -16.39 13.25
CA THR A 24 -52.38 -15.74 13.08
C THR A 24 -52.29 -15.16 11.67
N GLY A 25 -52.30 -13.83 11.59
CA GLY A 25 -51.96 -13.11 10.37
C GLY A 25 -50.49 -13.32 10.03
N THR A 26 -50.24 -13.80 8.81
CA THR A 26 -48.91 -14.01 8.25
C THR A 26 -48.28 -12.63 7.92
N ILE A 27 -47.41 -12.13 8.79
CA ILE A 27 -46.47 -11.06 8.40
C ILE A 27 -45.32 -11.75 7.68
N ALA A 28 -45.34 -11.68 6.34
CA ALA A 28 -44.20 -12.02 5.52
C ALA A 28 -43.12 -10.94 5.72
N GLY A 29 -42.20 -11.18 6.65
CA GLY A 29 -40.98 -10.41 6.78
C GLY A 29 -40.10 -10.65 5.55
N ILE A 30 -40.00 -9.67 4.67
CA ILE A 30 -38.96 -9.62 3.64
C ILE A 30 -37.65 -9.44 4.39
N PHE A 31 -36.94 -10.54 4.64
CA PHE A 31 -35.52 -10.48 4.96
C PHE A 31 -34.81 -9.94 3.72
N PHE A 32 -34.41 -8.66 3.76
CA PHE A 32 -33.36 -8.15 2.90
C PHE A 32 -32.09 -8.92 3.27
N LEU A 33 -31.85 -10.03 2.57
CA LEU A 33 -30.55 -10.64 2.45
C LEU A 33 -29.63 -9.55 1.89
N HIS A 34 -28.86 -8.91 2.78
CA HIS A 34 -27.73 -8.12 2.33
C HIS A 34 -26.85 -9.11 1.56
N PRO A 35 -26.44 -8.78 0.31
CA PRO A 35 -25.43 -9.59 -0.35
C PRO A 35 -24.24 -9.63 0.60
N ALA A 36 -23.87 -10.84 1.05
CA ALA A 36 -22.58 -11.03 1.69
C ALA A 36 -21.57 -10.55 0.67
N GLY A 37 -20.96 -9.39 0.91
CA GLY A 37 -19.91 -8.87 0.07
C GLY A 37 -18.89 -9.99 -0.07
N LEU A 38 -18.62 -10.40 -1.32
CA LEU A 38 -17.44 -11.19 -1.58
C LEU A 38 -16.28 -10.30 -1.16
N TYR A 39 -15.62 -10.65 -0.05
CA TYR A 39 -14.31 -10.11 0.26
C TYR A 39 -13.42 -10.38 -0.94
N ALA A 40 -12.47 -9.49 -1.20
CA ALA A 40 -11.43 -9.83 -2.16
C ALA A 40 -10.84 -11.17 -1.70
N GLY A 41 -10.80 -12.17 -2.59
CA GLY A 41 -10.03 -13.37 -2.28
C GLY A 41 -8.58 -12.96 -2.07
N GLU A 42 -7.87 -13.67 -1.20
CA GLU A 42 -6.48 -13.38 -0.79
C GLU A 42 -5.65 -12.79 -1.93
N LEU A 43 -5.54 -11.46 -1.97
CA LEU A 43 -4.75 -10.77 -2.99
C LEU A 43 -3.29 -10.93 -2.60
N HIS A 44 -2.61 -11.84 -3.30
CA HIS A 44 -1.21 -12.15 -3.06
C HIS A 44 -0.43 -12.03 -4.37
N GLN A 45 0.55 -11.13 -4.39
CA GLN A 45 1.39 -10.88 -5.55
C GLN A 45 2.85 -10.84 -5.15
N HIS A 46 3.73 -11.27 -6.04
CA HIS A 46 5.16 -11.08 -5.90
C HIS A 46 5.66 -10.05 -6.91
N ILE A 47 6.79 -9.42 -6.58
CA ILE A 47 7.55 -8.51 -7.42
C ILE A 47 8.72 -9.31 -8.00
N GLU A 48 8.77 -9.45 -9.33
CA GLU A 48 9.96 -9.98 -9.99
C GLU A 48 11.07 -8.95 -9.92
N VAL A 49 12.26 -9.37 -9.51
CA VAL A 49 13.46 -8.55 -9.42
C VAL A 49 14.54 -9.22 -10.27
N LYS A 50 15.31 -8.43 -11.01
CA LYS A 50 16.44 -8.92 -11.80
C LYS A 50 17.46 -7.81 -12.05
N ILE A 51 18.65 -8.19 -12.52
CA ILE A 51 19.67 -7.24 -12.98
C ILE A 51 19.64 -7.15 -14.50
N VAL A 52 19.41 -5.94 -15.02
CA VAL A 52 19.48 -5.63 -16.46
C VAL A 52 20.37 -4.42 -16.62
N ASP A 53 21.36 -4.51 -17.51
CA ASP A 53 22.30 -3.42 -17.80
C ASP A 53 22.94 -2.80 -16.55
N GLN A 54 23.34 -3.65 -15.59
CA GLN A 54 23.94 -3.24 -14.31
C GLN A 54 23.02 -2.39 -13.43
N ARG A 55 21.71 -2.53 -13.57
CA ARG A 55 20.70 -1.85 -12.76
C ARG A 55 19.63 -2.85 -12.31
N VAL A 56 19.10 -2.64 -11.11
CA VAL A 56 17.96 -3.42 -10.63
C VAL A 56 16.71 -3.04 -11.42
N GLN A 57 16.00 -4.04 -11.92
CA GLN A 57 14.70 -3.89 -12.52
C GLN A 57 13.66 -4.67 -11.71
N ALA A 58 12.56 -3.99 -11.38
CA ALA A 58 11.36 -4.62 -10.85
C ALA A 58 10.32 -4.79 -11.96
N SER A 59 9.69 -5.95 -12.05
CA SER A 59 8.61 -6.23 -13.00
C SER A 59 7.52 -7.10 -12.41
N PHE A 60 6.37 -7.14 -13.09
CA PHE A 60 5.32 -8.07 -12.75
C PHE A 60 5.79 -9.50 -12.96
N CYS A 61 5.50 -10.34 -11.97
CA CYS A 61 5.86 -11.74 -12.01
C CYS A 61 5.19 -12.52 -13.14
N GLN A 62 5.91 -13.53 -13.63
CA GLN A 62 5.49 -14.49 -14.65
C GLN A 62 4.95 -15.77 -14.00
N PRO A 63 3.62 -16.01 -13.98
CA PRO A 63 3.05 -17.18 -13.31
C PRO A 63 3.56 -18.52 -13.84
N GLU A 64 3.90 -18.58 -15.13
CA GLU A 64 4.51 -19.75 -15.77
C GLU A 64 5.88 -20.13 -15.19
N LYS A 65 6.49 -19.25 -14.41
CA LYS A 65 7.77 -19.46 -13.73
C LYS A 65 7.64 -19.70 -12.22
N GLY A 66 6.42 -19.89 -11.72
CA GLY A 66 6.15 -20.27 -10.33
C GLY A 66 5.84 -19.11 -9.37
N CYS A 67 5.80 -17.88 -9.88
CA CYS A 67 5.58 -16.69 -9.08
C CYS A 67 4.09 -16.29 -8.98
N SER A 68 3.65 -15.67 -7.88
CA SER A 68 2.24 -15.29 -7.69
C SER A 68 1.90 -13.96 -8.37
N LEU A 69 0.83 -13.96 -9.17
CA LEU A 69 0.26 -12.77 -9.80
C LEU A 69 -1.26 -12.76 -9.65
N VAL A 70 -1.79 -11.65 -9.16
CA VAL A 70 -3.24 -11.42 -9.14
C VAL A 70 -3.73 -11.17 -10.56
N ARG A 71 -4.78 -11.88 -10.96
CA ARG A 71 -5.39 -11.71 -12.29
C ARG A 71 -5.96 -10.29 -12.44
N PRO A 72 -5.71 -9.60 -13.57
CA PRO A 72 -6.29 -8.28 -13.86
C PRO A 72 -7.80 -8.21 -13.63
N GLU A 73 -8.54 -9.26 -14.00
CA GLU A 73 -10.00 -9.29 -13.88
C GLU A 73 -10.46 -9.30 -12.42
N THR A 74 -9.69 -9.92 -11.51
CA THR A 74 -9.94 -9.84 -10.07
C THR A 74 -9.81 -8.40 -9.58
N LEU A 75 -8.90 -7.62 -10.18
CA LEU A 75 -8.68 -6.20 -9.88
C LEU A 75 -9.69 -5.28 -10.60
N GLY A 76 -10.69 -5.83 -11.29
CA GLY A 76 -11.67 -5.04 -12.06
C GLY A 76 -11.08 -4.42 -13.33
N LEU A 77 -9.92 -4.91 -13.78
CA LEU A 77 -9.26 -4.46 -14.99
C LEU A 77 -9.66 -5.33 -16.20
N PRO A 78 -9.62 -4.78 -17.42
CA PRO A 78 -9.71 -5.57 -18.64
C PRO A 78 -8.68 -6.70 -18.69
N ALA A 79 -9.02 -7.78 -19.40
CA ALA A 79 -8.12 -8.92 -19.57
C ALA A 79 -6.76 -8.47 -20.15
N ALA A 80 -5.68 -9.03 -19.58
CA ALA A 80 -4.28 -8.70 -19.89
C ALA A 80 -3.86 -7.24 -19.62
N GLN A 81 -4.70 -6.40 -19.00
CA GLN A 81 -4.29 -5.07 -18.59
C GLN A 81 -3.61 -5.13 -17.21
N MET A 82 -2.28 -4.93 -17.20
CA MET A 82 -1.53 -4.88 -15.96
C MET A 82 -1.86 -3.60 -15.16
N PRO A 83 -1.81 -3.66 -13.81
CA PRO A 83 -2.06 -2.51 -12.95
C PRO A 83 -0.91 -1.50 -13.01
N ILE A 84 -0.89 -0.68 -14.06
CA ILE A 84 0.08 0.40 -14.27
C ILE A 84 -0.65 1.73 -14.13
N ASP A 85 -0.13 2.64 -13.32
CA ASP A 85 -0.74 3.96 -13.13
C ASP A 85 -0.83 4.72 -14.46
N LYS A 86 -2.02 5.23 -14.75
CA LYS A 86 -2.37 5.84 -16.04
C LYS A 86 -1.58 7.10 -16.33
N LEU A 87 -1.30 7.90 -15.29
CA LEU A 87 -0.63 9.18 -15.42
C LEU A 87 0.88 9.02 -15.51
N THR A 88 1.44 8.15 -14.67
CA THR A 88 2.89 8.08 -14.40
C THR A 88 3.57 6.89 -15.06
N GLY A 89 2.82 5.86 -15.45
CA GLY A 89 3.39 4.62 -15.97
C GLY A 89 4.04 3.74 -14.89
N ILE A 90 3.89 4.08 -13.60
CA ILE A 90 4.47 3.32 -12.49
C ILE A 90 3.68 2.01 -12.28
N PRO A 91 4.35 0.85 -12.17
CA PRO A 91 3.69 -0.41 -11.86
C PRO A 91 3.17 -0.44 -10.42
N ILE A 92 1.98 -1.00 -10.24
CA ILE A 92 1.29 -1.14 -8.96
C ILE A 92 1.14 -2.63 -8.64
N TYR A 93 1.81 -3.09 -7.59
CA TYR A 93 1.69 -4.44 -7.08
C TYR A 93 0.62 -4.47 -6.00
N VAL A 94 -0.26 -5.48 -6.02
CA VAL A 94 -1.43 -5.51 -5.14
C VAL A 94 -1.26 -6.59 -4.07
N SER A 95 -1.63 -6.26 -2.84
CA SER A 95 -1.74 -7.23 -1.75
C SER A 95 -2.92 -6.92 -0.83
N GLU A 96 -3.31 -7.85 0.03
CA GLU A 96 -4.42 -7.68 0.97
C GLU A 96 -3.97 -7.94 2.39
N PHE A 97 -4.21 -6.98 3.29
CA PHE A 97 -3.90 -7.20 4.69
C PHE A 97 -4.81 -8.26 5.32
N ILE A 98 -4.22 -9.10 6.16
CA ILE A 98 -4.95 -10.07 6.99
C ILE A 98 -5.18 -9.44 8.36
N ILE A 99 -6.43 -9.43 8.81
CA ILE A 99 -6.83 -8.88 10.12
C ILE A 99 -6.70 -10.00 11.17
N PHE A 100 -5.69 -9.89 12.03
CA PHE A 100 -5.52 -10.72 13.22
C PHE A 100 -6.10 -10.01 14.47
N PRO A 101 -6.34 -10.72 15.58
CA PRO A 101 -6.89 -10.11 16.80
C PRO A 101 -6.04 -8.96 17.37
N ASP A 102 -4.72 -9.02 17.19
CA ASP A 102 -3.75 -8.09 17.76
C ASP A 102 -3.06 -7.18 16.73
N ARG A 103 -3.17 -7.48 15.43
CA ARG A 103 -2.50 -6.74 14.35
C ARG A 103 -3.21 -6.91 13.01
N THR A 104 -2.99 -5.99 12.08
CA THR A 104 -3.40 -6.15 10.68
C THR A 104 -2.14 -6.17 9.83
N ALA A 105 -1.85 -7.31 9.20
CA ALA A 105 -0.54 -7.57 8.61
C ALA A 105 -0.59 -8.54 7.43
N ILE A 106 0.45 -8.51 6.60
CA ILE A 106 0.71 -9.51 5.56
C ILE A 106 2.22 -9.57 5.27
N ASP A 107 2.73 -10.71 4.84
CA ASP A 107 4.13 -10.92 4.45
C ASP A 107 4.38 -10.67 2.95
N SER A 108 3.47 -9.92 2.30
CA SER A 108 3.38 -9.81 0.84
C SER A 108 3.11 -8.37 0.39
N PRO A 109 3.66 -7.94 -0.75
CA PRO A 109 4.25 -8.77 -1.80
C PRO A 109 5.64 -9.32 -1.44
N GLY A 110 5.92 -10.53 -1.92
CA GLY A 110 7.26 -11.11 -1.89
C GLY A 110 8.15 -10.54 -3.01
N PHE A 111 9.46 -10.61 -2.84
CA PHE A 111 10.46 -10.29 -3.85
C PHE A 111 11.06 -11.57 -4.40
N GLU A 112 11.00 -11.74 -5.73
CA GLU A 112 11.37 -12.99 -6.39
C GLU A 112 12.32 -12.74 -7.56
N GLY A 113 13.40 -13.51 -7.62
CA GLY A 113 14.38 -13.53 -8.70
C GLY A 113 14.64 -14.95 -9.15
N LEU A 114 14.72 -15.18 -10.45
CA LEU A 114 14.91 -16.52 -10.98
C LEU A 114 16.40 -16.90 -10.98
N GLU A 115 16.67 -18.19 -11.16
CA GLU A 115 18.03 -18.69 -11.34
C GLU A 115 18.75 -17.91 -12.46
N GLY A 116 19.92 -17.36 -12.13
CA GLY A 116 20.75 -16.58 -13.05
C GLY A 116 20.33 -15.12 -13.30
N ASP A 117 19.21 -14.65 -12.73
CA ASP A 117 18.73 -13.26 -12.94
C ASP A 117 19.56 -12.21 -12.18
N MET A 118 20.27 -12.64 -11.14
CA MET A 118 21.03 -11.74 -10.25
C MET A 118 22.42 -12.26 -9.93
N THR A 119 23.23 -11.39 -9.30
CA THR A 119 24.62 -11.71 -8.91
C THR A 119 24.63 -12.51 -7.60
N PRO A 120 25.12 -13.76 -7.59
CA PRO A 120 25.17 -14.57 -6.37
C PRO A 120 25.91 -13.89 -5.21
N GLY A 121 25.34 -13.94 -4.01
CA GLY A 121 25.89 -13.33 -2.79
C GLY A 121 25.75 -11.81 -2.69
N ASP A 122 25.22 -11.14 -3.71
CA ASP A 122 24.84 -9.73 -3.63
C ASP A 122 23.57 -9.57 -2.79
N ARG A 123 23.33 -8.35 -2.29
CA ARG A 123 22.20 -8.06 -1.39
C ARG A 123 21.27 -7.06 -2.02
N VAL A 124 19.99 -7.40 -2.08
CA VAL A 124 18.95 -6.48 -2.53
C VAL A 124 18.52 -5.63 -1.36
N ARG A 125 18.43 -4.31 -1.56
CA ARG A 125 17.88 -3.36 -0.59
C ARG A 125 16.74 -2.60 -1.24
N TYR A 126 15.76 -2.19 -0.45
CA TYR A 126 14.78 -1.21 -0.90
C TYR A 126 15.23 0.20 -0.50
N LEU A 127 14.70 1.19 -1.20
CA LEU A 127 14.74 2.60 -0.86
C LEU A 127 13.29 3.07 -0.74
N ALA A 128 12.88 3.42 0.48
CA ALA A 128 11.56 3.94 0.76
C ALA A 128 11.46 5.42 0.36
N GLY A 129 10.32 5.81 -0.20
CA GLY A 129 10.07 7.18 -0.63
C GLY A 129 8.61 7.59 -0.58
N GLY A 130 8.36 8.83 -0.98
CA GLY A 130 7.02 9.38 -1.12
C GLY A 130 6.27 9.55 0.22
N HIS A 131 4.94 9.54 0.12
CA HIS A 131 3.99 9.66 1.23
C HIS A 131 3.00 8.51 1.14
N LEU A 132 2.42 8.11 2.27
CA LEU A 132 1.36 7.09 2.29
C LEU A 132 0.09 7.65 1.66
N SER A 133 -0.28 7.11 0.49
CA SER A 133 -1.54 7.43 -0.18
C SER A 133 -2.67 6.56 0.36
N TYR A 134 -3.88 7.10 0.32
CA TYR A 134 -5.08 6.46 0.84
C TYR A 134 -6.29 6.71 -0.05
N TRP A 135 -7.06 5.67 -0.31
CA TRP A 135 -8.36 5.76 -0.96
C TRP A 135 -9.43 5.27 0.02
N SER A 136 -10.53 6.02 0.12
CA SER A 136 -11.68 5.67 0.97
C SER A 136 -12.98 5.65 0.18
N THR A 137 -13.94 4.88 0.68
CA THR A 137 -15.30 4.79 0.13
C THR A 137 -16.07 6.10 0.26
N ASP A 138 -15.77 6.90 1.29
CA ASP A 138 -16.41 8.20 1.54
C ASP A 138 -16.07 9.23 0.46
N LYS A 139 -14.77 9.36 0.15
CA LYS A 139 -14.30 10.37 -0.81
C LYS A 139 -14.27 9.83 -2.25
N ARG A 140 -14.12 8.51 -2.43
CA ARG A 140 -13.92 7.85 -3.74
C ARG A 140 -12.80 8.47 -4.59
N GLN A 141 -11.79 9.01 -3.93
CA GLN A 141 -10.61 9.61 -4.53
C GLN A 141 -9.39 9.27 -3.68
N TRP A 142 -8.23 9.24 -4.33
CA TRP A 142 -6.97 9.09 -3.64
C TRP A 142 -6.55 10.41 -3.00
N THR A 143 -6.14 10.30 -1.74
CA THR A 143 -5.67 11.39 -0.91
C THR A 143 -4.44 10.93 -0.13
N LEU A 144 -3.91 11.78 0.76
CA LEU A 144 -2.94 11.33 1.75
C LEU A 144 -3.64 10.56 2.87
N ALA A 145 -2.95 9.61 3.48
CA ALA A 145 -3.47 8.84 4.60
C ALA A 145 -3.95 9.74 5.76
N PRO A 146 -4.93 9.27 6.55
CA PRO A 146 -5.37 9.99 7.74
C PRO A 146 -4.20 10.25 8.69
N ASN A 147 -4.32 11.31 9.50
CA ASN A 147 -3.39 11.52 10.60
C ASN A 147 -3.34 10.28 11.48
N ASN A 148 -2.16 10.03 12.07
CA ASN A 148 -1.93 8.91 12.98
C ASN A 148 -2.03 7.52 12.33
N ILE A 149 -2.10 7.38 11.00
CA ILE A 149 -2.08 6.08 10.31
C ILE A 149 -0.77 5.89 9.57
N GLN A 150 -0.21 4.68 9.67
CA GLN A 150 1.02 4.30 9.01
C GLN A 150 0.99 2.87 8.49
N VAL A 151 1.80 2.60 7.47
CA VAL A 151 2.21 1.25 7.09
C VAL A 151 3.65 1.08 7.54
N ARG A 152 3.91 0.08 8.37
CA ARG A 152 5.23 -0.32 8.79
C ARG A 152 5.72 -1.48 7.95
N LEU A 153 6.94 -1.36 7.44
CA LEU A 153 7.69 -2.44 6.80
C LEU A 153 8.75 -2.95 7.77
N ALA A 154 8.58 -4.18 8.23
CA ALA A 154 9.45 -4.90 9.15
C ALA A 154 10.08 -6.13 8.48
N GLY A 155 11.04 -6.76 9.16
CA GLY A 155 11.78 -7.91 8.63
C GLY A 155 12.96 -7.54 7.73
N GLY A 156 13.14 -6.25 7.42
CA GLY A 156 14.36 -5.75 6.82
C GLY A 156 15.49 -5.72 7.84
N LEU A 157 16.66 -6.22 7.46
CA LEU A 157 17.86 -6.19 8.32
C LEU A 157 18.77 -5.03 7.89
N ASP A 158 19.45 -4.40 8.85
CA ASP A 158 20.64 -3.60 8.55
C ASP A 158 21.83 -4.11 9.35
N LEU A 159 23.04 -3.81 8.90
CA LEU A 159 24.26 -4.14 9.64
C LEU A 159 24.59 -2.99 10.59
N ALA A 160 24.95 -3.29 11.84
CA ALA A 160 25.34 -2.24 12.78
C ALA A 160 26.57 -1.48 12.23
N PRO A 161 26.57 -0.13 12.24
CA PRO A 161 27.74 0.64 11.85
C PRO A 161 28.85 0.44 12.90
N ASP A 162 30.07 0.17 12.43
CA ASP A 162 31.27 -0.13 13.23
C ASP A 162 31.29 -1.56 13.82
N GLN A 163 31.78 -2.51 13.03
CA GLN A 163 31.88 -3.93 13.34
C GLN A 163 33.29 -4.32 13.82
N ASP A 164 34.00 -3.45 14.54
CA ASP A 164 35.27 -3.82 15.18
C ASP A 164 34.99 -4.67 16.43
N CYS A 165 34.85 -5.98 16.23
CA CYS A 165 34.70 -6.94 17.32
C CYS A 165 36.04 -7.38 17.93
N GLY A 166 37.18 -6.81 17.48
CA GLY A 166 38.50 -7.17 17.98
C GLY A 166 38.96 -8.62 17.67
N GLN A 167 38.34 -9.29 16.69
CA GLN A 167 38.69 -10.65 16.26
C GLN A 167 39.05 -10.71 14.77
N VAL A 168 39.77 -11.77 14.35
CA VAL A 168 40.11 -12.02 12.94
C VAL A 168 38.85 -12.29 12.09
N PHE A 169 37.76 -12.74 12.72
CA PHE A 169 36.44 -12.89 12.10
C PHE A 169 35.40 -12.23 13.01
N CYS A 170 34.70 -11.22 12.50
CA CYS A 170 33.55 -10.62 13.17
C CYS A 170 32.27 -11.13 12.53
N ILE A 171 31.42 -11.77 13.32
CA ILE A 171 30.04 -12.06 12.91
C ILE A 171 29.32 -10.71 12.93
N PRO A 172 28.78 -10.23 11.80
CA PRO A 172 28.12 -8.93 11.77
C PRO A 172 26.91 -8.92 12.71
N GLU A 173 26.82 -7.94 13.61
CA GLU A 173 25.58 -7.70 14.34
C GLU A 173 24.54 -7.05 13.42
N THR A 174 23.38 -7.68 13.28
CA THR A 174 22.24 -7.12 12.56
C THR A 174 21.39 -6.28 13.51
N VAL A 175 21.06 -5.06 13.10
CA VAL A 175 20.06 -4.22 13.79
C VAL A 175 18.74 -4.42 13.08
N GLU A 176 17.73 -4.89 13.82
CA GLU A 176 16.36 -4.90 13.30
C GLU A 176 15.89 -3.44 13.18
N GLY A 177 15.60 -3.04 11.95
CA GLY A 177 15.03 -1.74 11.63
C GLY A 177 13.62 -1.91 11.10
N PHE A 178 12.87 -0.81 11.10
CA PHE A 178 11.63 -0.74 10.35
C PHE A 178 11.54 0.60 9.62
N THR A 179 10.81 0.59 8.52
CA THR A 179 10.39 1.80 7.81
C THR A 179 8.94 2.08 8.13
N LEU A 180 8.64 3.33 8.43
CA LEU A 180 7.27 3.82 8.55
C LEU A 180 6.93 4.67 7.33
N PHE A 181 5.88 4.28 6.63
CA PHE A 181 5.23 5.09 5.59
C PHE A 181 4.03 5.76 6.23
N ASN A 182 4.02 7.09 6.25
CA ASN A 182 2.88 7.85 6.74
C ASN A 182 2.59 9.04 5.81
N ARG A 183 1.56 9.82 6.14
CA ARG A 183 1.16 10.96 5.31
C ARG A 183 2.22 12.05 5.21
N HIS A 184 3.14 12.16 6.16
CA HIS A 184 4.21 13.16 6.20
C HIS A 184 5.47 12.69 5.48
N GLY A 185 5.56 11.40 5.18
CA GLY A 185 6.63 10.80 4.38
C GLY A 185 7.15 9.52 5.02
N ILE A 186 8.48 9.39 4.99
CA ILE A 186 9.20 8.25 5.54
C ILE A 186 9.81 8.59 6.89
N GLU A 187 9.59 7.73 7.88
CA GLU A 187 10.27 7.75 9.18
C GLU A 187 10.97 6.40 9.45
N GLY A 188 11.90 6.39 10.40
CA GLY A 188 12.74 5.22 10.68
C GLY A 188 13.81 5.01 9.61
N ALA A 189 14.12 3.76 9.29
CA ALA A 189 15.11 3.44 8.26
C ALA A 189 14.51 3.72 6.87
N SER A 190 15.20 4.48 6.02
CA SER A 190 14.77 4.70 4.63
C SER A 190 15.21 3.58 3.68
N SER A 191 16.02 2.63 4.15
CA SER A 191 16.51 1.50 3.39
C SER A 191 16.93 0.37 4.31
N LEU A 192 16.45 -0.84 4.05
CA LEU A 192 16.90 -2.07 4.70
C LEU A 192 17.14 -3.17 3.65
N ILE A 193 17.83 -4.23 4.05
CA ILE A 193 18.06 -5.41 3.21
C ILE A 193 16.72 -6.14 3.03
N VAL A 194 16.36 -6.36 1.76
CA VAL A 194 15.24 -7.24 1.37
C VAL A 194 15.67 -8.69 1.51
N GLY A 195 16.85 -9.05 1.00
CA GLY A 195 17.38 -10.41 1.06
C GLY A 195 18.74 -10.55 0.39
N GLU A 196 19.39 -11.69 0.62
CA GLU A 196 20.65 -12.06 -0.03
C GLU A 196 20.37 -13.03 -1.19
N ILE A 197 21.04 -12.78 -2.31
CA ILE A 197 20.89 -13.56 -3.54
C ILE A 197 21.62 -14.90 -3.37
N ARG A 198 20.91 -16.00 -3.66
CA ARG A 198 21.42 -17.37 -3.51
C ARG A 198 22.58 -17.65 -4.47
N SER A 199 23.29 -18.75 -4.23
CA SER A 199 24.43 -19.19 -5.04
C SER A 199 24.10 -19.44 -6.52
N ASP A 200 22.83 -19.71 -6.82
CA ASP A 200 22.31 -19.92 -8.18
C ASP A 200 21.81 -18.62 -8.85
N GLY A 201 21.94 -17.48 -8.17
CA GLY A 201 21.47 -16.18 -8.65
C GLY A 201 19.98 -15.91 -8.41
N SER A 202 19.26 -16.82 -7.74
CA SER A 202 17.85 -16.63 -7.39
C SER A 202 17.66 -15.82 -6.10
N LEU A 203 16.48 -15.22 -5.95
CA LEU A 203 16.03 -14.56 -4.73
C LEU A 203 14.58 -14.99 -4.45
N HIS A 204 14.25 -15.26 -3.20
CA HIS A 204 12.85 -15.34 -2.78
C HIS A 204 12.79 -14.94 -1.32
N THR A 205 12.22 -13.76 -1.06
CA THR A 205 12.11 -13.21 0.28
C THR A 205 10.80 -12.47 0.47
N HIS A 206 10.28 -12.54 1.68
CA HIS A 206 9.06 -11.88 2.11
C HIS A 206 9.42 -10.93 3.26
N LEU A 207 8.80 -9.75 3.27
CA LEU A 207 8.93 -8.78 4.35
C LEU A 207 7.56 -8.57 4.99
N ASP A 208 7.55 -8.20 6.26
CA ASP A 208 6.32 -8.04 7.03
C ASP A 208 5.76 -6.62 6.87
N TRP A 209 4.59 -6.52 6.27
CA TRP A 209 3.82 -5.29 6.14
C TRP A 209 2.75 -5.25 7.21
N ILE A 210 2.69 -4.15 7.97
CA ILE A 210 1.76 -3.98 9.08
C ILE A 210 1.08 -2.63 8.94
N ILE A 211 -0.24 -2.59 8.96
CA ILE A 211 -0.99 -1.33 8.99
C ILE A 211 -1.50 -1.06 10.41
N GLU A 212 -1.18 0.12 10.92
CA GLU A 212 -1.36 0.45 12.33
C GLU A 212 -1.53 1.96 12.52
N THR A 213 -1.94 2.35 13.74
CA THR A 213 -1.82 3.73 14.18
C THR A 213 -0.37 4.07 14.55
N ALA A 214 0.01 5.34 14.69
CA ALA A 214 1.36 5.70 15.14
C ALA A 214 1.70 5.14 16.54
N ASP A 215 0.67 4.92 17.37
CA ASP A 215 0.82 4.25 18.68
C ASP A 215 0.93 2.71 18.58
N GLY A 216 0.96 2.12 17.37
CA GLY A 216 1.10 0.67 17.14
C GLY A 216 -0.19 -0.15 17.25
N ASN A 217 -1.36 0.47 17.26
CA ASN A 217 -2.64 -0.25 17.38
C ASN A 217 -3.21 -0.65 16.00
N SER A 218 -3.88 -1.81 15.95
CA SER A 218 -4.62 -2.30 14.79
C SER A 218 -5.98 -1.58 14.61
N ALA A 219 -5.93 -0.26 14.39
CA ALA A 219 -7.11 0.60 14.30
C ALA A 219 -7.13 1.49 13.04
N ALA A 220 -6.38 1.10 12.00
CA ALA A 220 -6.39 1.81 10.73
C ALA A 220 -7.76 1.66 10.03
N PRO A 221 -8.32 2.76 9.48
CA PRO A 221 -9.62 2.70 8.82
C PRO A 221 -9.56 1.85 7.56
N ALA A 222 -10.70 1.25 7.20
CA ALA A 222 -10.80 0.50 5.96
C ALA A 222 -10.49 1.39 4.74
N GLY A 223 -9.82 0.82 3.75
CA GLY A 223 -9.45 1.55 2.54
C GLY A 223 -8.32 0.88 1.76
N ALA A 224 -7.93 1.48 0.64
CA ALA A 224 -6.74 1.08 -0.09
C ALA A 224 -5.57 2.01 0.29
N TYR A 225 -4.42 1.43 0.61
CA TYR A 225 -3.22 2.17 1.02
C TYR A 225 -2.11 1.92 0.01
N MET A 226 -1.33 2.93 -0.34
CA MET A 226 -0.26 2.78 -1.32
C MET A 226 1.06 3.35 -0.84
N VAL A 227 2.12 2.55 -0.95
CA VAL A 227 3.50 2.91 -0.60
C VAL A 227 4.37 2.95 -1.85
N GLU A 228 5.51 3.62 -1.73
CA GLU A 228 6.47 3.81 -2.83
C GLU A 228 7.86 3.27 -2.46
N LEU A 229 8.41 2.44 -3.36
CA LEU A 229 9.75 1.88 -3.22
C LEU A 229 10.56 2.05 -4.51
N ARG A 230 11.88 2.01 -4.35
CA ARG A 230 12.85 1.62 -5.38
C ARG A 230 13.73 0.51 -4.83
N LEU A 231 14.44 -0.19 -5.70
CA LEU A 231 15.36 -1.27 -5.34
C LEU A 231 16.78 -0.93 -5.79
N ILE A 232 17.77 -1.38 -5.02
CA ILE A 232 19.19 -1.36 -5.37
C ILE A 232 19.81 -2.69 -4.99
N THR A 233 21.02 -2.95 -5.47
CA THR A 233 21.91 -3.91 -4.82
C THR A 233 23.20 -3.25 -4.35
N GLU A 234 23.98 -3.94 -3.52
CA GLU A 234 25.29 -3.43 -3.09
C GLU A 234 26.25 -3.31 -4.28
N SER A 235 26.15 -4.21 -5.25
CA SER A 235 26.96 -4.17 -6.48
C SER A 235 26.45 -3.16 -7.52
N PHE A 236 25.14 -2.88 -7.51
CA PHE A 236 24.47 -1.98 -8.45
C PHE A 236 23.66 -0.91 -7.69
N PRO A 237 24.31 0.17 -7.22
CA PRO A 237 23.71 1.15 -6.32
C PRO A 237 22.80 2.16 -7.04
N GLU A 238 22.70 2.11 -8.37
CA GLU A 238 21.73 2.93 -9.10
C GLU A 238 20.30 2.45 -8.82
N PRO A 239 19.42 3.30 -8.26
CA PRO A 239 18.05 2.90 -7.93
C PRO A 239 17.28 2.42 -9.16
N SER A 240 16.48 1.37 -8.98
CA SER A 240 15.47 0.95 -9.96
C SER A 240 14.49 2.07 -10.27
N ASP A 241 13.67 1.85 -11.29
CA ASP A 241 12.47 2.68 -11.46
C ASP A 241 11.56 2.51 -10.24
N ILE A 242 10.70 3.51 -10.03
CA ILE A 242 9.75 3.49 -8.91
C ILE A 242 8.76 2.34 -9.12
N LEU A 243 8.42 1.67 -8.03
CA LEU A 243 7.27 0.79 -7.94
C LEU A 243 6.35 1.21 -6.80
N TRP A 244 5.05 0.95 -6.97
CA TRP A 244 4.05 1.14 -5.93
C TRP A 244 3.49 -0.18 -5.46
N ILE A 245 3.19 -0.27 -4.17
CA ILE A 245 2.47 -1.42 -3.60
C ILE A 245 1.17 -0.89 -3.03
N MET A 246 0.05 -1.44 -3.48
CA MET A 246 -1.30 -1.11 -3.04
C MET A 246 -1.87 -2.24 -2.19
N PHE A 247 -2.23 -1.91 -0.96
CA PHE A 247 -2.82 -2.83 -0.01
C PHE A 247 -4.33 -2.60 0.11
N ASN A 248 -5.11 -3.68 0.02
CA ASN A 248 -6.49 -3.68 0.51
C ASN A 248 -6.48 -3.82 2.05
N ASN A 249 -7.05 -2.86 2.77
CA ASN A 249 -7.31 -2.97 4.21
C ASN A 249 -8.82 -3.05 4.44
N GLY A 250 -9.41 -4.24 4.30
CA GLY A 250 -10.79 -4.49 4.67
C GLY A 250 -11.87 -3.84 3.79
N LEU A 251 -11.57 -3.41 2.56
CA LEU A 251 -12.60 -3.03 1.59
C LEU A 251 -13.29 -4.26 1.01
N ALA A 252 -14.56 -4.11 0.66
CA ALA A 252 -15.23 -5.05 -0.23
C ALA A 252 -14.54 -5.06 -1.60
N LEU A 253 -14.58 -6.19 -2.30
CA LEU A 253 -13.87 -6.34 -3.59
C LEU A 253 -14.26 -5.25 -4.59
N GLU A 254 -15.55 -4.91 -4.70
CA GLU A 254 -16.03 -3.88 -5.64
C GLU A 254 -15.41 -2.50 -5.33
N ASP A 255 -15.34 -2.11 -4.05
CA ASP A 255 -14.73 -0.84 -3.65
C ASP A 255 -13.22 -0.83 -3.90
N PHE A 256 -12.54 -1.96 -3.65
CA PHE A 256 -11.12 -2.09 -3.94
C PHE A 256 -10.84 -2.00 -5.46
N GLN A 257 -11.70 -2.61 -6.30
CA GLN A 257 -11.64 -2.48 -7.75
C GLN A 257 -11.80 -1.02 -8.21
N GLN A 258 -12.64 -0.23 -7.53
CA GLN A 258 -12.74 1.21 -7.81
C GLN A 258 -11.45 1.96 -7.44
N ALA A 259 -10.81 1.62 -6.33
CA ALA A 259 -9.52 2.21 -5.94
C ALA A 259 -8.43 1.94 -6.99
N VAL A 260 -8.34 0.69 -7.49
CA VAL A 260 -7.43 0.31 -8.58
C VAL A 260 -7.77 1.04 -9.88
N ALA A 261 -9.04 1.05 -10.29
CA ALA A 261 -9.49 1.73 -11.50
C ALA A 261 -9.18 3.23 -11.49
N GLY A 262 -9.27 3.88 -10.33
CA GLY A 262 -8.90 5.29 -10.13
C GLY A 262 -7.43 5.60 -10.39
N ARG A 263 -6.54 4.59 -10.41
CA ARG A 263 -5.14 4.73 -10.82
C ARG A 263 -4.88 4.26 -12.24
N VAL A 264 -5.47 3.12 -12.62
CA VAL A 264 -5.06 2.39 -13.82
C VAL A 264 -5.87 2.78 -15.05
N LEU A 265 -7.17 3.07 -14.86
CA LEU A 265 -8.09 3.41 -15.95
C LEU A 265 -8.31 4.92 -16.07
N GLN A 266 -8.11 5.65 -14.98
CA GLN A 266 -8.32 7.09 -14.88
C GLN A 266 -7.03 7.76 -14.46
N SER A 267 -6.81 8.99 -14.92
CA SER A 267 -5.78 9.84 -14.33
C SER A 267 -6.31 10.41 -13.03
N ASN A 268 -5.69 10.05 -11.90
CA ASN A 268 -6.04 10.57 -10.57
C ASN A 268 -5.68 12.07 -10.37
N THR A 269 -5.25 12.77 -11.42
CA THR A 269 -4.92 14.19 -11.38
C THR A 269 -5.43 14.82 -12.66
N ASP A 270 -6.26 15.85 -12.51
CA ASP A 270 -6.64 16.72 -13.62
C ASP A 270 -5.46 17.64 -13.96
N THR A 271 -4.67 17.22 -14.95
CA THR A 271 -3.46 17.92 -15.37
C THR A 271 -3.76 19.30 -15.96
N ALA A 272 -4.92 19.48 -16.58
CA ALA A 272 -5.34 20.76 -17.13
C ALA A 272 -5.69 21.76 -16.01
N LEU A 273 -6.40 21.30 -14.97
CA LEU A 273 -6.65 22.10 -13.78
C LEU A 273 -5.35 22.41 -13.02
N ALA A 274 -4.42 21.45 -12.95
CA ALA A 274 -3.11 21.65 -12.33
C ALA A 274 -2.31 22.72 -13.08
N ASP A 275 -2.31 22.71 -14.42
CA ASP A 275 -1.67 23.74 -15.22
C ASP A 275 -2.28 25.13 -15.02
N ARG A 276 -3.61 25.21 -14.85
CA ARG A 276 -4.28 26.47 -14.48
C ARG A 276 -3.81 26.96 -13.11
N LEU A 277 -3.72 26.07 -12.12
CA LEU A 277 -3.21 26.41 -10.79
C LEU A 277 -1.76 26.89 -10.83
N PHE A 278 -0.89 26.20 -11.55
CA PHE A 278 0.52 26.59 -11.68
C PHE A 278 0.67 27.96 -12.37
N THR A 279 -0.10 28.20 -13.43
CA THR A 279 -0.12 29.49 -14.14
C THR A 279 -0.65 30.63 -13.25
N TRP A 280 -1.65 30.34 -12.41
CA TRP A 280 -2.13 31.26 -11.40
C TRP A 280 -1.05 31.58 -10.36
N ALA A 281 -0.32 30.56 -9.89
CA ALA A 281 0.75 30.72 -8.91
C ALA A 281 1.90 31.56 -9.47
N GLU A 282 2.28 31.37 -10.74
CA GLU A 282 3.26 32.20 -11.47
C GLU A 282 2.86 33.68 -11.51
N SER A 283 1.56 33.96 -11.67
CA SER A 283 1.03 35.32 -11.77
C SER A 283 0.93 36.03 -10.42
N ASN A 284 0.57 35.29 -9.35
CA ASN A 284 0.29 35.85 -8.03
C ASN A 284 1.50 35.79 -7.08
N HIS A 285 2.42 34.85 -7.31
CA HIS A 285 3.61 34.63 -6.49
C HIS A 285 4.89 34.52 -7.35
N PRO A 286 5.19 35.53 -8.19
CA PRO A 286 6.29 35.46 -9.18
C PRO A 286 7.69 35.34 -8.54
N ALA A 287 7.85 35.72 -7.27
CA ALA A 287 9.11 35.52 -6.54
C ALA A 287 9.38 34.04 -6.25
N LEU A 288 8.33 33.26 -5.97
CA LEU A 288 8.41 31.83 -5.68
C LEU A 288 8.40 30.99 -6.96
N PHE A 289 7.57 31.39 -7.93
CA PHE A 289 7.33 30.65 -9.18
C PHE A 289 7.68 31.52 -10.40
N PRO A 290 8.97 31.87 -10.59
CA PRO A 290 9.39 32.74 -11.67
C PRO A 290 9.43 31.99 -13.01
N HIS A 291 8.94 32.65 -14.06
CA HIS A 291 8.94 32.21 -15.45
C HIS A 291 8.03 31.01 -15.74
N ALA A 292 7.15 31.14 -16.73
CA ALA A 292 6.35 30.01 -17.19
C ALA A 292 7.25 28.86 -17.68
N SER A 293 6.97 27.66 -17.20
CA SER A 293 7.68 26.43 -17.55
C SER A 293 6.68 25.37 -18.01
N THR A 294 7.16 24.36 -18.73
CA THR A 294 6.31 23.26 -19.16
C THR A 294 6.18 22.24 -18.04
N SER A 295 4.95 21.79 -17.79
CA SER A 295 4.69 20.72 -16.83
C SER A 295 5.09 19.35 -17.39
N PHE A 296 5.42 18.43 -16.51
CA PHE A 296 5.84 17.07 -16.84
C PHE A 296 5.49 16.11 -15.71
N VAL A 297 5.53 14.81 -16.00
CA VAL A 297 5.37 13.78 -14.96
C VAL A 297 6.75 13.31 -14.50
N ALA A 298 6.99 13.33 -13.19
CA ALA A 298 8.22 12.81 -12.59
C ALA A 298 7.98 12.29 -11.18
N SER A 299 8.63 11.18 -10.85
CA SER A 299 8.58 10.56 -9.52
C SER A 299 7.17 10.36 -8.94
N GLY A 300 6.19 10.08 -9.80
CA GLY A 300 4.80 9.91 -9.37
C GLY A 300 3.97 11.18 -9.25
N TYR A 301 4.52 12.34 -9.64
CA TYR A 301 3.87 13.65 -9.57
C TYR A 301 3.65 14.25 -10.95
N TYR A 302 2.57 15.02 -11.11
CA TYR A 302 2.47 16.01 -12.19
C TYR A 302 3.06 17.33 -11.71
N ALA A 303 4.19 17.74 -12.27
CA ALA A 303 5.02 18.80 -11.71
C ALA A 303 5.42 19.85 -12.74
N ARG A 304 5.82 21.02 -12.24
CA ARG A 304 6.42 22.11 -13.00
C ARG A 304 7.59 22.67 -12.20
N CYS A 305 8.75 22.76 -12.84
CA CYS A 305 9.98 23.27 -12.23
C CYS A 305 10.41 24.59 -12.87
N TYR A 306 10.88 25.50 -12.02
CA TYR A 306 11.21 26.89 -12.34
C TYR A 306 12.72 27.12 -12.31
N GLN A 307 13.18 28.22 -12.92
CA GLN A 307 14.60 28.52 -13.07
C GLN A 307 15.32 28.78 -11.74
N ASN A 308 14.59 29.20 -10.71
CA ASN A 308 15.12 29.37 -9.35
C ASN A 308 15.26 28.04 -8.59
N GLY A 309 15.01 26.89 -9.25
CA GLY A 309 15.11 25.57 -8.66
C GLY A 309 13.89 25.14 -7.86
N VAL A 310 12.84 25.97 -7.75
CA VAL A 310 11.57 25.57 -7.15
C VAL A 310 10.83 24.65 -8.12
N CYS A 311 10.26 23.58 -7.60
CA CYS A 311 9.28 22.76 -8.30
C CYS A 311 7.98 22.76 -7.51
N VAL A 312 6.85 22.89 -8.22
CA VAL A 312 5.49 22.68 -7.68
C VAL A 312 4.91 21.42 -8.33
N ALA A 313 4.16 20.65 -7.58
CA ALA A 313 3.69 19.34 -8.00
C ALA A 313 2.31 19.01 -7.45
N VAL A 314 1.54 18.20 -8.16
CA VAL A 314 0.27 17.62 -7.71
C VAL A 314 0.37 16.10 -7.69
N LYS A 315 -0.09 15.50 -6.59
CA LYS A 315 -0.28 14.05 -6.42
C LYS A 315 -1.39 13.85 -5.38
N ASP A 316 -2.33 12.94 -5.63
CA ASP A 316 -3.32 12.47 -4.65
C ASP A 316 -4.09 13.59 -3.95
N ASN A 317 -4.70 14.47 -4.76
CA ASN A 317 -5.40 15.68 -4.32
C ASN A 317 -4.58 16.58 -3.38
N HIS A 318 -3.26 16.59 -3.49
CA HIS A 318 -2.38 17.45 -2.72
C HIS A 318 -1.38 18.17 -3.62
N VAL A 319 -1.09 19.42 -3.26
CA VAL A 319 -0.04 20.24 -3.87
C VAL A 319 1.20 20.16 -3.01
N PHE A 320 2.34 19.98 -3.66
CA PHE A 320 3.65 19.89 -3.03
C PHE A 320 4.60 20.91 -3.64
N ALA A 321 5.64 21.26 -2.89
CA ALA A 321 6.77 22.02 -3.40
C ALA A 321 8.11 21.51 -2.88
N VAL A 322 9.17 21.75 -3.63
CA VAL A 322 10.56 21.44 -3.26
C VAL A 322 11.50 22.42 -3.95
N GLY A 323 12.69 22.62 -3.39
CA GLY A 323 13.72 23.49 -3.94
C GLY A 323 13.51 24.97 -3.60
N GLY A 324 14.52 25.79 -3.92
CA GLY A 324 14.52 27.22 -3.58
C GLY A 324 14.24 27.47 -2.09
N GLU A 325 13.26 28.33 -1.80
CA GLU A 325 12.86 28.67 -0.43
C GLU A 325 12.19 27.51 0.33
N PHE A 326 11.74 26.46 -0.36
CA PHE A 326 11.13 25.28 0.25
C PHE A 326 12.14 24.23 0.73
N GLY A 327 13.43 24.44 0.45
CA GLY A 327 14.51 23.55 0.89
C GLY A 327 14.62 22.26 0.06
N THR A 328 15.34 21.27 0.59
CA THR A 328 15.65 20.01 -0.12
C THR A 328 14.58 18.94 0.00
N SER A 329 13.62 19.13 0.90
CA SER A 329 12.54 18.17 1.17
C SER A 329 11.27 18.55 0.41
N ILE A 330 10.52 17.54 -0.01
CA ILE A 330 9.17 17.75 -0.56
C ILE A 330 8.27 18.16 0.61
N ILE A 331 7.67 19.34 0.52
CA ILE A 331 6.70 19.83 1.50
C ILE A 331 5.30 19.88 0.90
N GLN A 332 4.29 19.59 1.73
CA GLN A 332 2.89 19.75 1.35
C GLN A 332 2.47 21.21 1.51
N LEU A 333 1.86 21.79 0.48
CA LEU A 333 1.30 23.15 0.49
C LEU A 333 -0.20 23.17 0.82
N GLY A 334 -0.94 22.12 0.47
CA GLY A 334 -2.37 22.03 0.74
C GLY A 334 -3.08 20.98 -0.11
N GLU A 335 -4.39 20.89 0.05
CA GLU A 335 -5.25 20.07 -0.81
C GLU A 335 -5.46 20.77 -2.16
N PHE A 336 -5.43 20.00 -3.24
CA PHE A 336 -5.44 20.52 -4.61
C PHE A 336 -6.77 21.16 -4.97
N ASP A 337 -7.89 20.49 -4.68
CA ASP A 337 -9.24 21.04 -4.81
C ASP A 337 -9.42 22.35 -4.02
N VAL A 338 -8.95 22.41 -2.77
CA VAL A 338 -9.02 23.63 -1.94
C VAL A 338 -8.24 24.78 -2.57
N LEU A 339 -7.00 24.53 -3.03
CA LEU A 339 -6.15 25.57 -3.64
C LEU A 339 -6.71 26.03 -4.99
N THR A 340 -7.26 25.13 -5.80
CA THR A 340 -7.91 25.51 -7.07
C THR A 340 -9.16 26.36 -6.85
N ALA A 341 -9.98 26.03 -5.84
CA ALA A 341 -11.14 26.84 -5.46
C ALA A 341 -10.72 28.25 -4.98
N GLN A 342 -9.63 28.35 -4.21
CA GLN A 342 -9.07 29.64 -3.78
C GLN A 342 -8.54 30.47 -4.96
N ALA A 343 -7.99 29.80 -5.98
CA ALA A 343 -7.56 30.43 -7.23
C ALA A 343 -8.74 30.85 -8.15
N GLY A 344 -9.97 30.42 -7.83
CA GLY A 344 -11.20 30.75 -8.54
C GLY A 344 -11.51 29.87 -9.75
N PHE A 345 -11.15 28.59 -9.70
CA PHE A 345 -11.27 27.65 -10.83
C PHE A 345 -12.37 26.63 -10.73
#